data_AF-A0A6M0CH54-F1
#
_entry.id   AF-A0A6M0CH54-F1
#
_cell.length_a   1.000
_cell.length_b   1.000
_cell.length_c   1.000
_cell.angle_alpha   90.00
_cell.angle_beta   90.00
_cell.angle_gamma   90.00
#
_symmetry.space_group_name_H-M   'P 1'
#
loop_
_entity.id
_entity.type
_entity.pdbx_description
1 polymer ?
#
loop_
_entity_poly.entity_id
_entity_poly.type
_entity_poly.pdbx_seq_one_letter_code
_entity_poly.pdbx_strand_id
1 'polypeptide(L)'
;YSAAGIFTISVLVAIVSIFPLYKQLKRNEESNLQSALRTRTLAVEEFISKVKSIAVQIASRTQARLELEAYNRSLNNRASAVSNITHYLSDALNRSQDVVGITRFDQNNQLIVQRRIAALSIEIP
;
A
#
# COMPACT_ATOMS: atom_id res chain seq x y z
N TYR A 1 11.34 -52.83 44.75
CA TYR A 1 10.07 -52.12 44.52
C TYR A 1 10.20 -50.60 44.62
N SER A 2 10.96 -50.04 45.57
CA SER A 2 11.08 -48.58 45.78
C SER A 2 11.73 -47.79 44.62
N ALA A 3 12.73 -48.36 43.94
CA ALA A 3 13.39 -47.71 42.80
C ALA A 3 12.45 -47.52 41.59
N ALA A 4 11.53 -48.48 41.37
CA ALA A 4 10.55 -48.38 40.29
C ALA A 4 9.53 -47.27 40.54
N GLY A 5 9.13 -47.05 41.81
CA GLY A 5 8.21 -45.97 42.20
C GLY A 5 8.81 -44.58 42.04
N ILE A 6 10.10 -44.41 42.37
CA ILE A 6 10.80 -43.13 42.17
C ILE A 6 10.90 -42.83 40.67
N PHE A 7 11.27 -43.83 39.86
CA PHE A 7 11.38 -43.68 38.42
C PHE A 7 10.05 -43.29 37.77
N THR A 8 8.94 -43.94 38.14
CA THR A 8 7.61 -43.63 37.59
C THR A 8 7.15 -42.24 37.99
N ILE A 9 7.39 -41.79 39.22
CA ILE A 9 7.04 -40.43 39.67
C ILE A 9 7.86 -39.38 38.92
N SER A 10 9.17 -39.59 38.75
CA SER A 10 10.02 -38.66 37.98
C SER A 10 9.58 -38.53 36.52
N VAL A 11 9.20 -39.65 35.88
CA VAL A 11 8.67 -39.64 34.51
C VAL A 11 7.33 -38.92 34.43
N LEU A 12 6.43 -39.15 35.39
CA LEU A 12 5.15 -38.44 35.47
C LEU A 12 5.33 -36.93 35.62
N VAL A 13 6.22 -36.50 36.52
CA VAL A 13 6.53 -35.08 36.75
C VAL A 13 7.12 -34.45 35.49
N ALA A 14 8.01 -35.15 34.79
CA ALA A 14 8.60 -34.67 33.53
C ALA A 14 7.52 -34.48 32.45
N ILE A 15 6.61 -35.45 32.27
CA ILE A 15 5.53 -35.37 31.29
C ILE A 15 4.58 -34.20 31.60
N VAL A 16 4.17 -34.07 32.87
CA VAL A 16 3.27 -33.00 33.33
C VAL A 16 3.90 -31.62 33.15
N SER A 17 5.24 -31.52 33.16
CA SER A 17 5.96 -30.25 32.99
C SER A 17 6.25 -29.92 31.52
N ILE A 18 6.63 -30.91 30.70
CA ILE A 18 7.00 -30.72 29.29
C ILE A 18 5.76 -30.46 28.42
N PHE A 19 4.66 -31.14 28.69
CA PHE A 19 3.43 -31.02 27.89
C PHE A 19 2.83 -29.59 27.86
N PRO A 20 2.63 -28.89 28.99
CA PRO A 20 2.11 -27.53 28.97
C PRO A 20 3.10 -26.55 28.32
N LEU A 21 4.40 -26.76 28.48
CA LEU A 21 5.43 -25.93 27.86
C LEU A 21 5.38 -26.02 26.34
N TYR A 22 5.28 -27.24 25.79
CA TYR A 22 5.13 -27.45 24.35
C TYR A 22 3.84 -26.82 23.80
N LYS A 23 2.74 -26.94 24.54
CA LYS A 23 1.45 -26.35 24.16
C LYS A 23 1.48 -24.82 24.17
N GLN A 24 2.19 -24.20 25.12
CA GLN A 24 2.38 -22.76 25.17
C GLN A 24 3.26 -22.25 24.03
N LEU A 25 4.38 -22.93 23.74
CA LEU A 25 5.26 -22.58 22.62
C LEU A 25 4.51 -22.59 21.28
N LYS A 26 3.77 -23.67 21.01
CA LYS A 26 2.99 -23.79 19.77
C LYS A 26 1.92 -22.70 19.64
N ARG A 27 1.21 -22.37 20.73
CA ARG A 27 0.20 -21.29 20.74
C ARG A 27 0.82 -19.91 20.51
N ASN A 28 1.99 -19.66 21.11
CA ASN A 28 2.69 -18.39 20.93
C ASN A 28 3.19 -18.23 19.49
N GLU A 29 3.68 -19.31 18.88
CA GLU A 29 4.14 -19.29 17.49
C GLU A 29 2.99 -19.04 16.51
N GLU A 30 1.83 -19.67 16.74
CA GLU A 30 0.61 -19.48 15.95
C GLU A 30 0.05 -18.05 16.11
N SER A 31 0.05 -17.51 17.34
CA SER A 31 -0.34 -16.14 17.62
C SER A 31 0.62 -15.12 17.00
N ASN A 32 1.93 -15.40 17.00
CA ASN A 32 2.93 -14.53 16.39
C ASN A 32 2.76 -14.47 14.87
N LEU A 33 2.46 -15.60 14.23
CA LEU A 33 2.22 -15.66 12.80
C LEU A 33 0.96 -14.87 12.42
N GLN A 34 -0.14 -15.01 13.18
CA GLN A 34 -1.37 -14.24 12.95
C GLN A 34 -1.17 -12.74 13.18
N SER A 35 -0.45 -12.36 14.24
CA SER A 35 -0.11 -10.95 14.51
C SER A 35 0.75 -10.37 13.40
N ALA A 36 1.77 -11.09 12.93
CA ALA A 36 2.63 -10.63 11.82
C ALA A 36 1.85 -10.45 10.52
N LEU A 37 0.94 -11.38 10.19
CA LEU A 37 0.04 -11.24 9.04
C LEU A 37 -0.87 -10.03 9.20
N ARG A 38 -1.51 -9.86 10.37
CA ARG A 38 -2.41 -8.73 10.63
C ARG A 38 -1.70 -7.39 10.51
N THR A 39 -0.50 -7.26 11.07
CA THR A 39 0.30 -6.02 10.97
C THR A 39 0.67 -5.72 9.53
N ARG A 40 1.08 -6.73 8.74
CA ARG A 40 1.38 -6.55 7.31
C ARG A 40 0.14 -6.13 6.52
N THR A 41 -1.00 -6.76 6.76
CA THR A 41 -2.27 -6.39 6.11
C THR A 41 -2.66 -4.96 6.42
N LEU A 42 -2.59 -4.54 7.69
CA LEU A 42 -2.89 -3.16 8.10
C LEU A 42 -1.99 -2.14 7.38
N ALA A 43 -0.70 -2.43 7.27
CA ALA A 43 0.23 -1.55 6.56
C ALA A 43 -0.11 -1.41 5.06
N VAL A 44 -0.52 -2.52 4.42
CA VAL A 44 -0.95 -2.51 3.01
C VAL A 44 -2.25 -1.73 2.84
N GLU A 45 -3.23 -1.93 3.72
CA GLU A 45 -4.51 -1.20 3.70
C GLU A 45 -4.30 0.30 3.89
N GLU A 46 -3.44 0.69 4.83
CA GLU A 46 -3.08 2.09 5.08
C GLU A 46 -2.40 2.72 3.85
N PHE A 47 -1.46 2.00 3.22
CA PHE A 47 -0.81 2.46 1.99
C PHE A 47 -1.81 2.69 0.86
N ILE A 48 -2.69 1.71 0.59
CA ILE A 48 -3.70 1.83 -0.47
C ILE A 48 -4.66 2.99 -0.17
N SER A 49 -5.07 3.15 1.08
CA SER A 49 -5.93 4.27 1.51
C SER A 49 -5.25 5.62 1.27
N LYS A 50 -3.97 5.75 1.64
CA LYS A 50 -3.16 6.96 1.41
C LYS A 50 -3.06 7.28 -0.08
N VAL A 51 -2.69 6.31 -0.91
CA VAL A 51 -2.58 6.48 -2.37
C VAL A 51 -3.93 6.89 -2.97
N LYS A 52 -5.02 6.24 -2.57
CA LYS A 52 -6.37 6.59 -3.03
C LYS A 52 -6.75 8.01 -2.65
N SER A 53 -6.48 8.44 -1.42
CA SER A 53 -6.76 9.81 -0.96
C SER A 53 -6.01 10.84 -1.80
N ILE A 54 -4.72 10.60 -2.06
CA ILE A 54 -3.91 11.47 -2.92
C ILE A 54 -4.48 11.52 -4.34
N ALA A 55 -4.80 10.36 -4.92
CA ALA A 55 -5.39 10.28 -6.25
C ALA A 55 -6.72 11.05 -6.35
N VAL A 56 -7.60 10.90 -5.36
CA VAL A 56 -8.88 11.64 -5.28
C VAL A 56 -8.63 13.14 -5.16
N GLN A 57 -7.71 13.59 -4.30
CA GLN A 57 -7.38 15.01 -4.15
C GLN A 57 -6.82 15.61 -5.44
N ILE A 58 -6.00 14.88 -6.17
CA ILE A 58 -5.46 15.32 -7.47
C ILE A 58 -6.57 15.37 -8.52
N ALA A 59 -7.42 14.35 -8.57
CA ALA A 59 -8.52 14.26 -9.54
C ALA A 59 -9.63 15.29 -9.27
N SER A 60 -9.90 15.63 -8.01
CA SER A 60 -10.98 16.51 -7.60
C SER A 60 -10.65 18.00 -7.70
N ARG A 61 -9.40 18.37 -8.00
CA ARG A 61 -9.03 19.77 -8.27
C ARG A 61 -9.91 20.30 -9.40
N THR A 62 -10.88 21.15 -9.03
CA THR A 62 -11.91 21.71 -9.91
C THR A 62 -11.35 22.25 -11.22
N GLN A 63 -10.17 22.88 -11.17
CA GLN A 63 -9.45 23.39 -12.35
C GLN A 63 -9.10 22.29 -13.37
N ALA A 64 -8.58 21.15 -12.93
CA ALA A 64 -8.26 20.03 -13.83
C ALA A 64 -9.52 19.38 -14.43
N ARG A 65 -10.65 19.45 -13.73
CA ARG A 65 -11.95 18.99 -14.24
C ARG A 65 -12.52 19.94 -15.30
N LEU A 66 -12.51 21.24 -15.01
CA LEU A 66 -13.01 22.29 -15.92
C LEU A 66 -12.21 22.32 -17.23
N GLU A 67 -10.88 22.21 -17.16
CA GLU A 67 -10.02 22.13 -18.35
C GLU A 67 -10.24 20.86 -19.18
N LEU A 68 -10.52 19.72 -18.53
CA LEU A 68 -10.84 18.49 -19.24
C LEU A 68 -12.20 18.58 -19.95
N GLU A 69 -13.19 19.20 -19.32
CA GLU A 69 -14.49 19.48 -19.94
C GLU A 69 -14.34 20.45 -21.14
N ALA A 70 -13.47 21.46 -21.03
CA ALA A 70 -13.15 22.36 -22.13
C ALA A 70 -12.42 21.64 -23.29
N TYR A 71 -11.47 20.75 -22.98
CA TYR A 71 -10.79 19.88 -23.95
C TYR A 71 -11.77 18.98 -24.71
N ASN A 72 -12.74 18.40 -24.00
CA ASN A 72 -13.73 17.50 -24.60
C ASN A 72 -14.79 18.23 -25.44
N ARG A 73 -15.08 19.51 -25.17
CA ARG A 73 -16.12 20.28 -25.91
C ARG A 73 -15.61 21.01 -27.15
N SER A 74 -14.33 21.38 -27.23
CA SER A 74 -13.82 22.21 -28.34
C SER A 74 -12.55 21.66 -28.97
N LEU A 75 -12.62 21.27 -30.25
CA LEU A 75 -11.45 20.84 -31.03
C LEU A 75 -10.38 21.95 -31.17
N ASN A 76 -10.80 23.22 -31.22
CA ASN A 76 -9.90 24.36 -31.44
C ASN A 76 -9.07 24.75 -30.21
N ASN A 77 -9.41 24.24 -29.00
CA ASN A 77 -8.75 24.63 -27.75
C ASN A 77 -7.94 23.51 -27.10
N ARG A 78 -7.76 22.38 -27.81
CA ARG A 78 -7.07 21.19 -27.29
C ARG A 78 -5.63 21.46 -26.86
N ALA A 79 -4.88 22.25 -27.64
CA ALA A 79 -3.49 22.57 -27.32
C ALA A 79 -3.35 23.41 -26.02
N SER A 80 -4.19 24.43 -25.85
CA SER A 80 -4.22 25.26 -24.65
C SER A 80 -4.64 24.46 -23.42
N ALA A 81 -5.66 23.59 -23.55
CA ALA A 81 -6.12 22.75 -22.45
C ALA A 81 -5.07 21.69 -22.05
N VAL A 82 -4.35 21.10 -23.01
CA VAL A 82 -3.22 20.19 -22.72
C VAL A 82 -2.11 20.91 -21.95
N SER A 83 -1.77 22.15 -22.35
CA SER A 83 -0.78 22.98 -21.63
C SER A 83 -1.21 23.25 -20.19
N ASN A 84 -2.46 23.66 -19.98
CA ASN A 84 -3.00 23.96 -18.66
C ASN A 84 -3.08 22.71 -17.78
N ILE A 85 -3.57 21.58 -18.31
CA ILE A 85 -3.58 20.29 -17.61
C ILE A 85 -2.15 19.87 -17.25
N THR A 86 -1.18 20.06 -18.14
CA THR A 86 0.23 19.77 -17.88
C THR A 86 0.79 20.60 -16.73
N HIS A 87 0.47 21.89 -16.67
CA HIS A 87 0.86 22.77 -15.57
C HIS A 87 0.28 22.29 -14.23
N TYR A 88 -1.04 22.04 -14.17
CA TYR A 88 -1.69 21.57 -12.94
C TYR A 88 -1.18 20.21 -12.46
N LEU A 89 -0.88 19.29 -13.38
CA LEU A 89 -0.31 17.98 -13.06
C LEU A 89 1.14 18.09 -12.57
N SER A 90 1.92 19.00 -13.16
CA SER A 90 3.30 19.27 -12.71
C SER A 90 3.32 19.88 -11.32
N ASP A 91 2.41 20.81 -11.02
CA ASP A 91 2.23 21.37 -9.68
C ASP A 91 1.75 20.33 -8.67
N ALA A 92 0.89 19.40 -9.07
CA ALA A 92 0.45 18.30 -8.23
C ALA A 92 1.59 17.33 -7.90
N LEU A 93 2.44 17.00 -8.88
CA LEU A 93 3.64 16.20 -8.69
C LEU A 93 4.64 16.87 -7.75
N ASN A 94 4.94 18.16 -7.97
CA ASN A 94 5.89 18.90 -7.12
C ASN A 94 5.44 19.02 -5.66
N ARG A 95 4.13 18.99 -5.40
CA ARG A 95 3.58 19.04 -4.03
C ARG A 95 3.47 17.67 -3.36
N SER A 96 3.58 16.57 -4.12
CA SER A 96 3.39 15.23 -3.59
C SER A 96 4.69 14.45 -3.69
N GLN A 97 5.43 14.39 -2.56
CA GLN A 97 6.69 13.64 -2.47
C GLN A 97 6.51 12.12 -2.68
N ASP A 98 5.28 11.62 -2.52
CA ASP A 98 4.95 10.19 -2.64
C ASP A 98 4.54 9.76 -4.07
N VAL A 99 4.46 10.68 -5.04
CA VAL A 99 3.93 10.39 -6.39
C VAL A 99 5.01 10.55 -7.44
N VAL A 100 5.46 9.44 -8.02
CA VAL A 100 6.54 9.42 -9.04
C VAL A 100 6.06 9.88 -10.43
N GLY A 101 4.76 9.80 -10.71
CA GLY A 101 4.20 10.20 -11.99
C GLY A 101 2.68 10.26 -12.01
N ILE A 102 2.13 11.07 -12.91
CA ILE A 102 0.69 11.15 -13.17
C ILE A 102 0.45 11.04 -14.68
N THR A 103 -0.49 10.18 -15.04
CA THR A 103 -0.95 9.98 -16.42
C THR A 103 -2.45 10.28 -16.47
N ARG A 104 -2.87 11.08 -17.46
CA ARG A 104 -4.28 11.45 -17.66
C ARG A 104 -4.75 11.02 -19.05
N PHE A 105 -5.87 10.33 -19.07
CA PHE A 105 -6.55 9.85 -20.27
C PHE A 105 -7.81 10.67 -20.54
N ASP A 106 -8.22 10.75 -21.81
CA ASP A 106 -9.51 11.32 -22.21
C ASP A 106 -10.64 10.27 -22.13
N GLN A 107 -11.86 10.70 -22.43
CA GLN A 107 -13.06 9.85 -22.44
C GLN A 107 -13.02 8.71 -23.49
N ASN A 108 -12.15 8.81 -24.49
CA ASN A 108 -11.92 7.81 -25.52
C ASN A 108 -10.68 6.94 -25.20
N ASN A 109 -10.19 7.02 -23.96
CA ASN A 109 -9.00 6.33 -23.47
C ASN A 109 -7.69 6.74 -24.20
N GLN A 110 -7.67 7.90 -24.84
CA GLN A 110 -6.47 8.46 -25.45
C GLN A 110 -5.64 9.19 -24.40
N LEU A 111 -4.32 9.03 -24.49
CA LEU A 111 -3.39 9.72 -23.61
C LEU A 111 -3.42 11.22 -23.90
N ILE A 112 -3.74 12.04 -22.89
CA ILE A 112 -3.69 13.50 -23.00
C ILE A 112 -2.35 14.02 -22.51
N VAL A 113 -1.94 13.61 -21.30
CA VAL A 113 -0.70 14.06 -20.67
C VAL A 113 -0.10 12.92 -19.84
N GLN A 114 1.21 12.75 -19.93
CA GLN A 114 2.01 11.94 -19.01
C GLN A 114 3.14 12.80 -18.44
N ARG A 115 3.28 12.81 -17.12
CA ARG A 115 4.41 13.45 -16.43
C ARG A 115 4.98 12.49 -15.40
N ARG A 116 6.31 12.38 -15.39
CA ARG A 116 7.07 11.61 -14.40
C ARG A 116 8.12 12.55 -13.80
N ILE A 117 8.42 12.39 -12.52
CA ILE A 117 9.56 13.08 -11.91
C ILE A 117 10.83 12.46 -12.53
N ALA A 118 11.72 13.27 -13.08
CA ALA A 118 12.91 12.80 -13.80
C ALA A 118 14.03 12.24 -12.88
N ALA A 119 13.77 12.11 -11.58
CA ALA A 119 14.76 11.70 -10.60
C ALA A 119 14.21 10.58 -9.70
N LEU A 120 14.12 9.37 -10.24
CA LEU A 120 14.19 8.17 -9.42
C LEU A 120 14.77 7.05 -10.28
N SER A 121 16.11 6.99 -10.33
CA SER A 121 16.82 5.76 -10.64
C SER A 121 16.48 4.79 -9.52
N ILE A 122 15.46 3.97 -9.72
CA ILE A 122 15.20 2.83 -8.87
C ILE A 122 16.29 1.80 -9.23
N GLU A 123 17.42 1.86 -8.52
CA GLU A 123 18.28 0.68 -8.37
C GLU A 123 17.50 -0.32 -7.53
N ILE A 124 17.02 -1.36 -8.19
CA ILE A 124 16.44 -2.55 -7.55
C ILE A 124 17.63 -3.44 -7.16
N PRO A 125 17.83 -3.82 -5.88
CA PRO A 125 18.78 -4.85 -5.50
C PRO A 125 18.32 -6.25 -5.93
#